data_AF-C6T7W8-F1
#
_entry.id   AF-C6T7W8-F1
#
_cell.length_a   1.000
_cell.length_b   1.000
_cell.length_c   1.000
_cell.angle_alpha   90.00
_cell.angle_beta   90.00
_cell.angle_gamma   90.00
#
_symmetry.space_group_name_H-M   'P 1'
#
loop_
_entity.id
_entity.type
_entity.pdbx_description
1 polymer ?
#
loop_
_entity_poly.entity_id
_entity_poly.type
_entity_poly.pdbx_seq_one_letter_code
_entity_poly.pdbx_strand_id
1 'polypeptide(L)'
;MEIGGRKLKSGETMAAESVTQSAPPTRSRGRITLLENPKIPFALALLFADAVLVSLIIAFVPYTKIDWDAYMSQITGFLGGERDYRNLKGDTGPLVYPAGFLYIYSAFKYLTGGQVYPAQILFGVLYIVNLAIVLAIYVKTDVVPWWALCLLSLSKRVHSIFVLRLFNDCVA
;
A
#
# COMPACT_ATOMS: atom_id res chain seq x y z
N MET A 1 -18.68 42.70 -82.31
CA MET A 1 -18.42 41.30 -82.64
C MET A 1 -16.93 41.11 -82.52
N GLU A 2 -16.45 40.63 -81.36
CA GLU A 2 -15.08 40.18 -81.18
C GLU A 2 -15.06 39.20 -80.01
N ILE A 3 -14.50 38.02 -80.27
CA ILE A 3 -14.52 36.84 -79.42
C ILE A 3 -13.24 36.87 -78.59
N GLY A 4 -13.36 37.15 -77.29
CA GLY A 4 -12.23 37.23 -76.36
C GLY A 4 -11.92 35.88 -75.72
N GLY A 5 -10.80 35.28 -76.14
CA GLY A 5 -10.35 33.93 -75.83
C GLY A 5 -10.17 33.60 -74.34
N ARG A 6 -10.49 32.35 -74.02
CA ARG A 6 -10.33 31.70 -72.72
C ARG A 6 -8.84 31.45 -72.45
N LYS A 7 -8.24 32.15 -71.47
CA LYS A 7 -6.86 31.88 -71.01
C LYS A 7 -6.88 30.85 -69.88
N LEU A 8 -6.36 29.65 -70.14
CA LEU A 8 -6.08 28.64 -69.13
C LEU A 8 -4.94 29.14 -68.23
N LYS A 9 -5.19 29.24 -66.92
CA LYS A 9 -4.18 29.67 -65.94
C LYS A 9 -3.30 28.48 -65.59
N SER A 10 -1.99 28.69 -65.80
CA SER A 10 -0.89 27.77 -65.53
C SER A 10 -0.95 27.19 -64.12
N GLY A 11 -0.74 25.88 -64.00
CA GLY A 11 -0.65 25.18 -62.72
C GLY A 11 0.49 25.72 -61.87
N GLU A 12 0.17 26.08 -60.63
CA GLU A 12 1.15 26.40 -59.60
C GLU A 12 1.71 25.08 -59.04
N THR A 13 2.98 24.82 -59.32
CA THR A 13 3.75 23.75 -58.69
C THR A 13 4.02 24.17 -57.24
N MET A 14 3.27 23.58 -56.30
CA MET A 14 3.53 23.77 -54.87
C MET A 14 4.89 23.16 -54.53
N ALA A 15 5.86 24.00 -54.18
CA ALA A 15 7.10 23.56 -53.57
C ALA A 15 6.78 22.96 -52.18
N ALA A 16 7.15 21.70 -51.97
CA ALA A 16 7.02 21.06 -50.68
C ALA A 16 8.07 21.64 -49.71
N GLU A 17 7.63 22.43 -48.72
CA GLU A 17 8.49 22.82 -47.60
C GLU A 17 8.92 21.58 -46.82
N SER A 18 10.24 21.37 -46.70
CA SER A 18 10.80 20.31 -45.89
C SER A 18 10.56 20.59 -44.41
N VAL A 19 9.66 19.83 -43.79
CA VAL A 19 9.41 19.86 -42.35
C VAL A 19 10.70 19.44 -41.63
N THR A 20 11.40 20.40 -41.02
CA THR A 20 12.56 20.10 -40.17
C THR A 20 12.07 19.36 -38.94
N GLN A 21 12.40 18.08 -38.82
CA GLN A 21 12.12 17.31 -37.59
C GLN A 21 12.94 17.90 -36.45
N SER A 22 12.27 18.61 -35.53
CA SER A 22 12.88 19.01 -34.26
C SER A 22 13.20 17.77 -33.42
N ALA A 23 14.40 17.69 -32.87
CA ALA A 23 14.81 16.61 -32.00
C ALA A 23 13.81 16.41 -30.83
N PRO A 24 13.56 15.17 -30.39
CA PRO A 24 12.66 14.92 -29.27
C PRO A 24 13.21 15.59 -28.01
N PRO A 25 12.33 16.10 -27.12
CA PRO A 25 12.78 16.77 -25.91
C PRO A 25 13.63 15.81 -25.07
N THR A 26 14.77 16.30 -24.61
CA THR A 26 15.66 15.58 -23.70
C THR A 26 14.87 15.23 -22.45
N ARG A 27 14.60 13.93 -22.25
CA ARG A 27 13.98 13.40 -21.05
C ARG A 27 14.91 13.69 -19.87
N SER A 28 14.67 14.82 -19.19
CA SER A 28 15.37 15.20 -17.97
C SER A 28 15.28 14.04 -16.99
N ARG A 29 16.44 13.43 -16.76
CA ARG A 29 16.63 12.22 -15.98
C ARG A 29 16.40 12.60 -14.52
N GLY A 30 15.28 12.12 -13.96
CA GLY A 30 14.81 12.41 -12.61
C GLY A 30 15.90 12.32 -11.55
N ARG A 31 16.49 13.46 -11.19
CA ARG A 31 17.36 13.62 -10.03
C ARG A 31 16.77 14.74 -9.18
N ILE A 32 16.20 14.31 -8.06
CA ILE A 32 15.85 15.09 -6.86
C ILE A 32 14.63 16.02 -6.98
N THR A 33 13.45 15.46 -7.29
CA THR A 33 12.15 16.09 -6.93
C THR A 33 11.72 15.75 -5.49
N LEU A 34 12.51 14.95 -4.76
CA LEU A 34 12.13 14.37 -3.46
C LEU A 34 12.17 15.37 -2.29
N LEU A 35 12.99 16.42 -2.38
CA LEU A 35 13.13 17.45 -1.35
C LEU A 35 12.36 18.74 -1.67
N GLU A 36 11.83 18.89 -2.89
CA GLU A 36 11.11 20.10 -3.29
C GLU A 36 9.69 20.15 -2.70
N ASN A 37 9.09 18.99 -2.41
CA ASN A 37 7.79 18.90 -1.76
C ASN A 37 7.96 18.69 -0.24
N PRO A 38 7.63 19.66 0.62
CA PRO A 38 7.80 19.55 2.07
C PRO A 38 6.97 18.42 2.70
N LYS A 39 5.95 17.90 1.99
CA LYS A 39 5.15 16.76 2.46
C LYS A 39 5.93 15.45 2.47
N ILE A 40 6.94 15.28 1.61
CA ILE A 40 7.74 14.05 1.56
C ILE A 40 8.62 13.87 2.80
N PRO A 41 9.53 14.80 3.15
CA PRO A 41 10.34 14.65 4.37
C PRO A 41 9.47 14.60 5.63
N PHE A 42 8.32 15.30 5.64
CA PHE A 42 7.36 15.21 6.73
C PHE A 42 6.72 13.81 6.86
N ALA A 43 6.27 13.22 5.75
CA ALA A 43 5.74 11.87 5.74
C ALA A 43 6.77 10.81 6.18
N LEU A 44 8.04 10.97 5.77
CA LEU A 44 9.13 10.10 6.22
C LEU A 44 9.40 10.23 7.72
N ALA A 45 9.41 11.47 8.24
CA ALA A 45 9.55 11.73 9.67
C ALA A 45 8.39 11.11 10.46
N LEU A 46 7.17 11.23 9.95
CA LEU A 46 5.99 10.62 10.56
C LEU A 46 6.08 9.09 10.57
N LEU A 47 6.50 8.47 9.47
CA LEU A 47 6.70 7.04 9.37
C LEU A 47 7.74 6.53 10.38
N PHE A 48 8.85 7.27 10.55
CA PHE A 48 9.87 6.96 11.55
C PHE A 48 9.33 7.10 12.98
N ALA A 49 8.63 8.20 13.28
CA ALA A 49 8.02 8.43 14.58
C ALA A 49 7.02 7.32 14.95
N ASP A 50 6.22 6.88 13.98
CA ASP A 50 5.24 5.81 14.19
C ASP A 50 5.91 4.44 14.35
N ALA A 51 7.01 4.17 13.65
CA ALA A 51 7.82 2.95 13.87
C ALA A 51 8.38 2.89 15.30
N VAL A 52 8.85 4.02 15.83
CA VAL A 52 9.25 4.13 17.24
C VAL A 52 8.06 3.92 18.16
N LEU A 53 6.92 4.56 17.90
CA LEU A 53 5.71 4.41 18.70
C LEU A 53 5.24 2.96 18.75
N VAL A 54 5.17 2.27 17.61
CA VAL A 54 4.83 0.84 17.53
C VAL A 54 5.81 -0.01 18.32
N SER A 55 7.11 0.25 18.22
CA SER A 55 8.13 -0.47 18.99
C SER A 55 7.92 -0.27 20.50
N LEU A 56 7.58 0.94 20.94
CA LEU A 56 7.27 1.25 22.33
C LEU A 56 5.97 0.55 22.78
N ILE A 57 4.95 0.49 21.93
CA ILE A 57 3.70 -0.23 22.23
C ILE A 57 3.98 -1.71 22.45
N ILE A 58 4.77 -2.36 21.58
CA ILE A 58 5.16 -3.78 21.74
C ILE A 58 5.92 -3.99 23.05
N ALA A 59 6.82 -3.07 23.41
CA ALA A 59 7.65 -3.21 24.59
C ALA A 59 6.90 -2.97 25.92
N PHE A 60 5.95 -2.04 25.94
CA PHE A 60 5.39 -1.51 27.19
C PHE A 60 3.89 -1.75 27.38
N VAL A 61 3.14 -2.07 26.32
CA VAL A 61 1.69 -2.28 26.41
C VAL A 61 1.39 -3.78 26.40
N PRO A 62 0.63 -4.31 27.39
CA PRO A 62 0.27 -5.71 27.41
C PRO A 62 -0.50 -6.14 26.15
N TYR A 63 -0.09 -7.27 25.58
CA TYR A 63 -0.80 -7.92 24.50
C TYR A 63 -2.25 -8.26 24.93
N THR A 64 -3.21 -8.02 24.03
CA THR A 64 -4.62 -8.36 24.27
C THR A 64 -4.96 -9.62 23.49
N LYS A 65 -5.08 -10.73 24.21
CA LYS A 65 -5.48 -12.01 23.62
C LYS A 65 -6.92 -11.95 23.13
N ILE A 66 -7.10 -11.79 21.82
CA ILE A 66 -8.42 -11.89 21.18
C ILE A 66 -8.37 -12.96 20.09
N ASP A 67 -7.61 -12.75 19.02
CA ASP A 67 -7.76 -13.56 17.82
C ASP A 67 -6.57 -14.44 17.47
N TRP A 68 -5.33 -14.02 17.75
CA TRP A 68 -4.13 -14.77 17.36
C TRP A 68 -4.18 -16.25 17.76
N ASP A 69 -4.58 -16.54 19.00
CA ASP A 69 -4.63 -17.91 19.50
C ASP A 69 -5.71 -18.73 18.79
N ALA A 70 -6.88 -18.13 18.53
CA ALA A 70 -7.94 -18.76 17.76
C ALA A 70 -7.46 -19.05 16.32
N TYR A 71 -6.75 -18.11 15.70
CA TYR A 71 -6.14 -18.28 14.38
C TYR A 71 -5.11 -19.42 14.41
N MET A 72 -4.20 -19.46 15.37
CA MET A 72 -3.19 -20.52 15.46
C MET A 72 -3.81 -21.91 15.65
N SER A 73 -4.91 -22.03 16.39
CA SER A 73 -5.68 -23.28 16.52
C SER A 73 -6.28 -23.70 15.18
N GLN A 74 -6.94 -22.78 14.47
CA GLN A 74 -7.52 -23.03 13.14
C GLN A 74 -6.44 -23.44 12.12
N ILE A 75 -5.30 -22.74 12.09
CA ILE A 75 -4.17 -23.07 11.22
C ILE A 75 -3.56 -24.42 11.58
N THR A 76 -3.51 -24.79 12.86
CA THR A 76 -3.01 -26.11 13.28
C THR A 76 -3.91 -27.22 12.75
N GLY A 77 -5.24 -27.08 12.84
CA GLY A 77 -6.18 -28.03 12.24
C GLY A 77 -5.99 -28.15 10.73
N PHE A 78 -5.87 -27.02 10.03
CA PHE A 78 -5.66 -26.99 8.58
C PHE A 78 -4.34 -27.68 8.17
N LEU A 79 -3.22 -27.35 8.82
CA LEU A 79 -1.94 -28.00 8.56
C LEU A 79 -1.94 -29.49 8.94
N GLY A 80 -2.80 -29.89 9.89
CA GLY A 80 -3.05 -31.28 10.25
C GLY A 80 -3.89 -32.08 9.25
N GLY A 81 -4.36 -31.46 8.16
CA GLY A 81 -5.12 -32.13 7.11
C GLY A 81 -6.62 -31.87 7.11
N GLU A 82 -7.15 -31.12 8.08
CA GLU A 82 -8.57 -30.77 8.12
C GLU A 82 -8.92 -29.78 6.98
N ARG A 83 -10.06 -30.01 6.33
CA ARG A 83 -10.58 -29.22 5.20
C ARG A 83 -12.03 -28.82 5.37
N ASP A 84 -12.78 -29.44 6.29
CA ASP A 84 -14.11 -28.97 6.67
C ASP A 84 -13.97 -27.76 7.61
N TYR A 85 -14.41 -26.60 7.11
CA TYR A 85 -14.36 -25.33 7.84
C TYR A 85 -15.17 -25.37 9.14
N ARG A 86 -16.19 -26.24 9.20
CA ARG A 86 -16.96 -26.44 10.43
C ARG A 86 -16.12 -27.07 11.52
N ASN A 87 -15.02 -27.75 11.21
CA ASN A 87 -14.14 -28.38 12.19
C ASN A 87 -12.90 -27.54 12.49
N LEU A 88 -12.55 -26.58 11.64
CA LEU A 88 -11.48 -25.62 11.87
C LEU A 88 -11.94 -24.57 12.90
N LYS A 89 -11.84 -24.88 14.21
CA LYS A 89 -12.31 -23.99 15.29
C LYS A 89 -11.17 -23.51 16.19
N GLY A 90 -11.31 -22.30 16.71
CA GLY A 90 -10.54 -21.79 17.84
C GLY A 90 -11.46 -21.50 19.03
N ASP A 91 -10.94 -20.81 20.04
CA ASP A 91 -11.71 -20.42 21.24
C ASP A 91 -12.93 -19.52 20.91
N THR A 92 -12.91 -18.88 19.74
CA THR A 92 -13.98 -18.01 19.22
C THR A 92 -15.00 -18.74 18.32
N GLY A 93 -14.85 -20.06 18.15
CA GLY A 93 -15.72 -20.88 17.30
C GLY A 93 -15.09 -21.22 15.93
N PRO A 94 -15.91 -21.68 14.96
CA PRO A 94 -15.44 -22.11 13.66
C PRO A 94 -14.89 -20.98 12.81
N LEU A 95 -13.97 -21.33 11.91
CA LEU A 95 -13.37 -20.44 10.94
C LEU A 95 -14.45 -19.88 10.01
N VAL A 96 -14.54 -18.55 9.97
CA VAL A 96 -15.48 -17.82 9.10
C VAL A 96 -14.80 -17.13 7.91
N TYR A 97 -13.47 -17.11 7.87
CA TYR A 97 -12.71 -16.46 6.81
C TYR A 97 -12.47 -17.38 5.61
N PRO A 98 -12.38 -16.86 4.37
CA PRO A 98 -12.09 -17.66 3.18
C PRO A 98 -10.71 -18.34 3.20
N ALA A 99 -10.46 -19.27 2.27
CA ALA A 99 -9.22 -20.05 2.18
C ALA A 99 -7.92 -19.22 2.13
N GLY A 100 -7.98 -18.00 1.57
CA GLY A 100 -6.83 -17.07 1.56
C GLY A 100 -6.26 -16.83 2.96
N PHE A 101 -7.12 -16.72 3.97
CA PHE A 101 -6.72 -16.60 5.37
C PHE A 101 -5.85 -17.78 5.82
N LEU A 102 -6.27 -19.02 5.49
CA LEU A 102 -5.52 -20.22 5.86
C LEU A 102 -4.11 -20.22 5.28
N TYR A 103 -3.94 -19.84 4.02
CA TYR A 103 -2.64 -19.81 3.37
C TYR A 103 -1.72 -18.72 3.96
N ILE A 104 -2.25 -17.51 4.11
CA ILE A 104 -1.49 -16.37 4.64
C ILE A 104 -1.08 -16.63 6.10
N TYR A 105 -2.01 -17.07 6.94
CA TYR A 105 -1.71 -17.32 8.35
C TYR A 105 -0.90 -18.60 8.58
N SER A 106 -0.91 -19.55 7.64
CA SER A 106 0.08 -20.64 7.63
C SER A 106 1.48 -20.09 7.42
N ALA A 107 1.68 -19.18 6.46
CA ALA A 107 2.97 -18.52 6.26
C ALA A 107 3.40 -17.70 7.48
N PHE A 108 2.47 -16.97 8.12
CA PHE A 108 2.75 -16.25 9.36
C PHE A 108 3.17 -17.19 10.48
N LYS A 109 2.45 -18.31 10.67
CA LYS A 109 2.80 -19.32 11.67
C LYS A 109 4.20 -19.89 11.45
N TYR A 110 4.58 -20.18 10.21
CA TYR A 110 5.94 -20.66 9.91
C TYR A 110 7.01 -19.60 10.19
N LEU A 111 6.73 -18.33 9.90
CA LEU A 111 7.68 -17.23 10.13
C LEU A 111 7.84 -16.88 11.62
N THR A 112 6.77 -16.95 12.40
CA THR A 112 6.73 -16.53 13.80
C THR A 112 6.89 -17.70 14.79
N GLY A 113 6.89 -18.94 14.29
CA GLY A 113 6.77 -20.14 15.12
C GLY A 113 5.44 -20.23 15.87
N GLY A 114 4.43 -19.46 15.47
CA GLY A 114 3.16 -19.34 16.19
C GLY A 114 3.23 -18.50 17.48
N GLN A 115 4.36 -17.88 17.77
CA GLN A 115 4.58 -17.11 18.99
C GLN A 115 4.07 -15.67 18.85
N VAL A 116 3.51 -15.12 19.95
CA VAL A 116 2.92 -13.78 19.98
C VAL A 116 3.95 -12.69 19.71
N TYR A 117 5.12 -12.72 20.36
CA TYR A 117 6.10 -11.63 20.23
C TYR A 117 6.66 -11.48 18.79
N PRO A 118 7.13 -12.56 18.11
CA PRO A 118 7.49 -12.47 16.70
C PRO A 118 6.32 -12.04 15.80
N ALA A 119 5.09 -12.44 16.13
CA ALA A 119 3.89 -11.97 15.42
C ALA A 119 3.65 -10.47 15.61
N GLN A 120 3.84 -9.92 16.82
CA GLN A 120 3.76 -8.48 17.06
C GLN A 120 4.78 -7.70 16.23
N ILE A 121 6.00 -8.21 16.08
CA ILE A 121 7.01 -7.61 15.20
C ILE A 121 6.55 -7.67 13.74
N LEU A 122 6.08 -8.83 13.27
CA LEU A 122 5.58 -9.00 11.90
C LEU A 122 4.44 -8.03 11.59
N PHE A 123 3.44 -7.96 12.47
CA PHE A 123 2.31 -7.04 12.31
C PHE A 123 2.71 -5.58 12.46
N GLY A 124 3.72 -5.26 13.29
CA GLY A 124 4.33 -3.94 13.33
C GLY A 124 4.94 -3.53 11.99
N VAL A 125 5.64 -4.45 11.32
CA VAL A 125 6.17 -4.20 9.96
C VAL A 125 5.03 -4.00 8.95
N LEU A 126 4.01 -4.86 8.97
CA LEU A 126 2.83 -4.74 8.10
C LEU A 126 2.11 -3.40 8.30
N TYR A 127 2.00 -2.94 9.54
CA TYR A 127 1.44 -1.64 9.88
C TYR A 127 2.25 -0.49 9.26
N ILE A 128 3.58 -0.50 9.41
CA ILE A 128 4.45 0.54 8.85
C ILE A 128 4.38 0.54 7.31
N VAL A 129 4.33 -0.62 6.67
CA VAL A 129 4.13 -0.72 5.21
C VAL A 129 2.77 -0.12 4.82
N ASN A 130 1.71 -0.46 5.53
CA ASN A 130 0.37 0.09 5.28
C ASN A 130 0.36 1.62 5.44
N LEU A 131 0.93 2.16 6.53
CA LEU A 131 1.04 3.59 6.76
C LEU A 131 1.85 4.27 5.64
N ALA A 132 2.95 3.67 5.20
CA ALA A 132 3.76 4.19 4.10
C ALA A 132 2.96 4.28 2.79
N ILE A 133 2.15 3.27 2.47
CA ILE A 133 1.28 3.28 1.28
C ILE A 133 0.24 4.39 1.40
N VAL A 134 -0.43 4.50 2.54
CA VAL A 134 -1.43 5.55 2.80
C VAL A 134 -0.81 6.94 2.66
N LEU A 135 0.33 7.20 3.31
CA LEU A 135 1.03 8.48 3.21
C LEU A 135 1.49 8.76 1.77
N ALA A 136 1.99 7.75 1.05
CA ALA A 136 2.39 7.92 -0.35
C ALA A 136 1.22 8.29 -1.26
N ILE A 137 0.02 7.75 -1.03
CA ILE A 137 -1.20 8.14 -1.75
C ILE A 137 -1.52 9.61 -1.45
N TYR A 138 -1.58 10.02 -0.19
CA TYR A 138 -1.94 11.40 0.19
C TYR A 138 -0.91 12.44 -0.26
N VAL A 139 0.38 12.11 -0.25
CA VAL A 139 1.43 12.98 -0.77
C VAL A 139 1.32 13.13 -2.29
N LYS A 140 0.93 12.07 -3.02
CA LYS A 140 0.77 12.11 -4.48
C LYS A 140 -0.51 12.80 -4.94
N THR A 141 -1.61 12.64 -4.21
CA THR A 141 -2.89 13.23 -4.59
C THR A 141 -2.97 14.71 -4.22
N ASP A 142 -2.15 15.17 -3.28
CA ASP A 142 -2.04 16.58 -2.85
C ASP A 142 -3.37 17.18 -2.32
N VAL A 143 -4.34 16.34 -1.97
CA VAL A 143 -5.72 16.75 -1.62
C VAL A 143 -5.88 17.31 -0.20
N VAL A 144 -4.91 17.10 0.69
CA VAL A 144 -4.96 17.57 2.09
C VAL A 144 -3.73 18.40 2.46
N PRO A 145 -3.85 19.34 3.42
CA PRO A 145 -2.69 20.04 3.95
C PRO A 145 -1.71 19.10 4.66
N TRP A 146 -0.44 19.49 4.72
CA TRP A 146 0.64 18.64 5.26
C TRP A 146 0.40 18.18 6.71
N TRP A 147 -0.18 19.04 7.55
CA TRP A 147 -0.47 18.71 8.96
C TRP A 147 -1.55 17.62 9.11
N ALA A 148 -2.44 17.46 8.12
CA ALA A 148 -3.49 16.44 8.17
C ALA A 148 -2.92 15.02 8.05
N LEU A 149 -1.68 14.87 7.57
CA LEU A 149 -0.98 13.58 7.55
C LEU A 149 -0.80 13.00 8.95
N CYS A 150 -0.66 13.84 9.99
CA CYS A 150 -0.58 13.37 11.39
C CYS A 150 -1.85 12.65 11.83
N LEU A 151 -3.02 13.07 11.35
CA LEU A 151 -4.29 12.44 11.74
C LEU A 151 -4.41 11.01 11.20
N LEU A 152 -3.69 10.71 10.11
CA LEU A 152 -3.65 9.37 9.52
C LEU A 152 -2.85 8.38 10.36
N SER A 153 -1.87 8.87 11.15
CA SER A 153 -1.03 8.00 11.99
C SER A 153 -1.55 7.88 13.43
N LEU A 154 -2.24 8.88 13.99
CA LEU A 154 -2.63 8.91 15.41
C LEU A 154 -3.79 7.99 15.84
N SER A 155 -4.19 7.01 15.03
CA SER A 155 -5.33 6.16 15.37
C SER A 155 -4.97 5.07 16.39
N LYS A 156 -5.40 5.25 17.65
CA LYS A 156 -5.28 4.23 18.70
C LYS A 156 -5.90 2.88 18.29
N ARG A 157 -7.01 2.92 17.54
CA ARG A 157 -7.71 1.73 17.09
C ARG A 157 -6.84 0.93 16.11
N VAL A 158 -6.24 1.59 15.13
CA VAL A 158 -5.41 0.92 14.10
C VAL A 158 -4.18 0.28 14.75
N HIS A 159 -3.46 1.01 15.60
CA HIS A 159 -2.35 0.45 16.39
C HIS A 159 -2.76 -0.81 17.16
N SER A 160 -3.93 -0.76 17.79
CA SER A 160 -4.43 -1.86 18.60
C SER A 160 -4.85 -3.07 17.76
N ILE A 161 -5.44 -2.87 16.58
CA ILE A 161 -5.79 -3.95 15.63
C ILE A 161 -4.52 -4.67 15.15
N PHE A 162 -3.52 -3.91 14.69
CA PHE A 162 -2.27 -4.49 14.18
C PHE A 162 -1.44 -5.13 15.30
N VAL A 163 -1.12 -4.39 16.36
CA VAL A 163 0.01 -4.72 17.25
C VAL A 163 -0.44 -5.38 18.56
N LEU A 164 -1.68 -5.13 19.00
CA LEU A 164 -2.19 -5.66 20.27
C LEU A 164 -3.17 -6.82 20.10
N ARG A 165 -3.86 -6.91 18.96
CA ARG A 165 -4.83 -7.98 18.66
C ARG A 165 -4.34 -8.96 17.60
N LEU A 166 -3.41 -8.54 16.74
CA LEU A 166 -2.91 -9.31 15.58
C LEU A 166 -4.03 -9.75 14.64
N PHE A 167 -4.98 -8.83 14.43
CA PHE A 167 -6.24 -9.09 13.73
C PHE A 167 -6.04 -9.18 12.22
N ASN A 168 -6.90 -9.92 11.51
CA ASN A 168 -6.68 -10.22 10.09
C ASN A 168 -6.91 -9.05 9.12
N ASP A 169 -7.46 -7.93 9.58
CA ASP A 169 -7.77 -6.73 8.80
C ASP A 169 -6.58 -6.20 7.97
N CYS A 170 -5.34 -6.59 8.30
CA CYS A 170 -4.17 -6.24 7.52
C CYS A 170 -4.04 -7.00 6.18
N VAL A 171 -4.77 -8.10 6.00
CA VAL A 171 -4.64 -9.03 4.87
C VAL A 171 -5.97 -9.46 4.23
N ALA A 172 -7.12 -9.27 4.88
CA ALA A 172 -8.43 -9.69 4.38
C ALA A 172 -9.31 -8.54 3.87
#